data_AF-A0A1V8T8I9-F1
#
_entry.id   AF-A0A1V8T8I9-F1
#
_cell.length_a   1.000
_cell.length_b   1.000
_cell.length_c   1.000
_cell.angle_alpha   90.00
_cell.angle_beta   90.00
_cell.angle_gamma   90.00
#
_symmetry.space_group_name_H-M   'P 1'
#
loop_
_entity.id
_entity.type
_entity.pdbx_description
1 polymer ?
#
loop_
_entity_poly.entity_id
_entity_poly.type
_entity_poly.pdbx_seq_one_letter_code
_entity_poly.pdbx_strand_id
1 'polypeptide(L)' 'VFRPKDAPRYVPAEITIIACWAVCLVDMFFIYWYCRRQNSQKATLRAQPGYVKLENQEFLDLTDRENPEFVYTL' A
#
# COMPACT_ATOMS: atom_id res chain seq x y z
N VAL A 1 -19.32 2.88 -25.59
CA VAL A 1 -20.15 3.40 -26.70
C VAL A 1 -19.64 4.78 -27.06
N PHE A 2 -19.22 4.98 -28.31
CA PHE A 2 -18.76 6.26 -28.84
C PHE A 2 -19.92 7.26 -28.91
N ARG A 3 -19.69 8.50 -28.47
CA ARG A 3 -20.68 9.58 -28.47
C ARG A 3 -20.23 10.67 -29.45
N PRO A 4 -20.85 10.79 -30.63
CA PRO A 4 -20.46 11.77 -31.64
C PRO A 4 -20.56 13.22 -31.15
N LYS A 5 -21.49 13.50 -30.22
CA LYS A 5 -21.70 14.83 -29.64
C LYS A 5 -20.52 15.36 -28.82
N ASP A 6 -19.64 14.47 -28.36
CA ASP A 6 -18.48 14.83 -27.57
C ASP A 6 -17.26 15.13 -28.47
N ALA A 7 -17.38 14.91 -29.78
CA ALA A 7 -16.37 15.28 -30.78
C ALA A 7 -16.21 16.81 -30.90
N PRO A 8 -15.02 17.31 -31.27
CA PRO A 8 -13.80 16.57 -31.60
C PRO A 8 -12.91 16.26 -30.38
N ARG A 9 -13.17 16.87 -29.21
CA ARG A 9 -12.25 16.82 -28.06
C ARG A 9 -12.49 15.67 -27.09
N TYR A 10 -13.71 15.16 -26.99
CA TYR A 10 -14.08 14.08 -26.06
C TYR A 10 -13.69 14.37 -24.60
N VAL A 11 -13.95 15.60 -24.15
CA VAL A 11 -13.60 16.10 -22.80
C VAL A 11 -13.97 15.12 -21.66
N PRO A 12 -15.14 14.43 -21.66
CA PRO A 12 -15.44 13.45 -20.63
C PRO A 12 -14.42 12.30 -20.54
N ALA A 13 -13.90 11.84 -21.69
CA ALA A 13 -12.89 10.79 -21.73
C ALA A 13 -11.54 11.30 -21.19
N GLU A 14 -11.13 12.53 -21.56
CA GLU A 14 -9.92 13.17 -21.04
C GLU A 14 -9.95 13.27 -19.51
N ILE A 15 -11.07 13.76 -18.95
CA ILE A 15 -11.27 13.86 -17.49
C ILE A 15 -11.19 12.48 -16.84
N THR A 16 -11.81 11.46 -17.45
CA THR A 16 -11.81 10.10 -16.90
C THR A 16 -10.39 9.53 -16.82
N ILE A 17 -9.57 9.73 -17.86
CA ILE A 17 -8.17 9.29 -17.88
C ILE A 17 -7.39 9.96 -16.75
N ILE A 18 -7.50 11.28 -16.61
CA ILE A 18 -6.81 12.03 -15.55
C ILE A 18 -7.29 11.60 -14.16
N ALA A 19 -8.60 11.39 -13.98
CA ALA A 19 -9.15 10.90 -12.72
C ALA A 19 -8.63 9.50 -12.36
N CYS A 20 -8.58 8.58 -13.33
CA CYS A 20 -7.98 7.26 -13.12
C CYS A 20 -6.51 7.36 -12.71
N TRP A 21 -5.72 8.21 -13.38
CA TRP A 21 -4.32 8.44 -13.02
C TRP A 21 -4.16 9.01 -11.62
N ALA A 22 -5.00 9.98 -11.25
CA ALA A 22 -5.00 10.56 -9.90
C ALA A 22 -5.28 9.49 -8.84
N VAL A 23 -6.25 8.60 -9.06
CA VAL A 23 -6.54 7.47 -8.16
C VAL A 23 -5.33 6.54 -8.05
N CYS A 24 -4.70 6.15 -9.16
CA CYS A 24 -3.51 5.31 -9.12
C CYS A 24 -2.36 5.95 -8.33
N LEU A 25 -2.14 7.27 -8.47
CA LEU A 25 -1.13 7.99 -7.69
C LEU A 25 -1.45 7.99 -6.20
N VAL A 26 -2.73 8.19 -5.84
CA VAL A 26 -3.19 8.12 -4.46
C VAL A 26 -2.98 6.73 -3.88
N ASP A 27 -3.31 5.67 -4.62
CA ASP A 27 -3.14 4.29 -4.18
C ASP A 27 -1.66 3.96 -3.94
N MET A 28 -0.77 4.33 -4.87
CA MET A 28 0.67 4.13 -4.70
C MET A 28 1.21 4.88 -3.46
N PHE A 29 0.82 6.14 -3.29
CA PHE A 29 1.21 6.92 -2.11
C PHE A 29 0.68 6.31 -0.81
N PHE A 30 -0.58 5.86 -0.81
CA PHE A 30 -1.22 5.23 0.34
C PHE A 30 -0.51 3.94 0.74
N ILE A 31 -0.23 3.05 -0.23
CA ILE A 31 0.48 1.78 0.01
C ILE A 31 1.88 2.07 0.56
N TYR A 32 2.62 3.01 -0.04
CA TYR A 32 3.94 3.42 0.43
C TYR A 32 3.90 3.91 1.88
N TRP A 33 3.00 4.84 2.18
CA TRP A 33 2.85 5.40 3.52
C TRP A 33 2.45 4.31 4.54
N TYR A 34 1.51 3.45 4.18
CA TYR A 34 1.02 2.38 5.04
C TYR A 34 2.13 1.40 5.40
N CYS A 35 2.84 0.86 4.41
CA CYS A 35 3.94 -0.09 4.63
C CYS A 35 5.07 0.53 5.45
N ARG A 36 5.44 1.80 5.18
CA ARG A 36 6.44 2.52 5.99
C ARG A 36 5.99 2.71 7.44
N ARG A 37 4.73 3.06 7.66
CA ARG A 37 4.14 3.19 9.01
C ARG A 37 4.09 1.86 9.75
N GLN A 38 3.74 0.77 9.07
CA GLN A 38 3.74 -0.58 9.66
C GLN A 38 5.16 -1.01 10.05
N ASN A 39 6.14 -0.84 9.16
CA ASN A 39 7.54 -1.13 9.45
C ASN A 39 8.06 -0.33 10.65
N SER A 40 7.71 0.96 10.75
CA SER A 40 8.10 1.80 11.90
C SER A 40 7.50 1.29 13.20
N GLN A 41 6.22 0.93 13.23
CA GLN A 41 5.57 0.40 14.44
C GLN A 41 6.21 -0.91 14.89
N LYS A 42 6.46 -1.82 13.95
CA LYS A 42 7.13 -3.09 14.23
C LYS A 42 8.57 -2.91 14.70
N ALA A 43 9.31 -1.97 14.11
CA ALA A 43 10.66 -1.65 14.56
C ALA A 43 10.66 -1.13 16.01
N THR A 44 9.68 -0.29 16.38
CA THR A 44 9.51 0.15 17.77
C THR A 44 9.20 -1.01 18.70
N LEU A 45 8.33 -1.95 18.30
CA LEU A 45 8.02 -3.15 19.10
C LEU A 45 9.28 -4.01 19.32
N ARG A 46 10.04 -4.27 18.25
CA ARG A 46 11.28 -5.05 18.31
C ARG A 46 12.38 -4.38 19.14
N ALA A 47 12.35 -3.06 19.26
CA ALA A 47 13.29 -2.29 20.08
C ALA A 47 12.92 -2.26 21.57
N GLN A 48 11.76 -2.78 21.98
CA GLN A 48 11.37 -2.79 23.39
C GLN A 48 12.27 -3.73 24.22
N PRO A 49 12.68 -3.32 25.43
CA PRO A 49 13.45 -4.19 26.31
C PRO A 49 12.60 -5.40 26.69
N GLY A 50 13.08 -6.61 26.34
CA GLY A 50 12.37 -7.87 26.58
C GLY A 50 11.68 -8.46 25.34
N TYR A 51 11.77 -7.81 24.18
CA TYR A 51 11.36 -8.46 22.94
C TYR A 51 12.26 -9.66 22.64
N VAL A 52 11.67 -10.84 22.48
CA VAL A 52 12.36 -12.07 22.09
C VAL A 52 11.69 -12.60 20.83
N LYS A 53 12.51 -12.85 19.80
CA LYS A 53 12.04 -13.46 18.54
C LYS A 53 11.56 -14.88 18.84
N LEU A 54 10.37 -15.23 18.34
CA LEU A 54 9.86 -16.59 18.48
C LEU A 54 10.63 -17.54 17.56
N GLU A 55 10.96 -18.73 18.07
CA GLU A 55 11.65 -19.74 17.28
C GLU A 55 10.77 -20.21 16.11
N ASN A 56 11.36 -20.35 14.92
CA ASN A 56 10.66 -20.79 13.70
C ASN A 56 9.42 -19.96 13.34
N GLN A 57 9.37 -18.69 13.73
CA GLN A 57 8.23 -17.78 13.48
C GLN A 57 7.80 -17.68 12.00
N GLU A 58 8.74 -17.92 11.07
CA GLU A 58 8.50 -17.93 9.61
C GLU A 58 7.57 -19.08 9.16
N PHE A 59 7.46 -20.14 9.96
CA PHE A 59 6.65 -21.34 9.67
C PHE A 59 5.35 -21.40 10.49
N LEU A 60 5.04 -20.35 11.27
CA LEU A 60 3.86 -20.31 12.15
C LEU A 60 2.59 -19.77 11.47
N ASP A 61 2.61 -19.60 10.14
CA ASP A 61 1.48 -19.06 9.35
C ASP A 61 0.90 -17.74 9.90
N LEU A 62 1.75 -16.90 10.49
CA LEU A 62 1.35 -15.59 10.98
C LEU A 62 1.07 -14.63 9.83
N THR A 63 0.01 -13.84 9.95
CA THR A 63 -0.26 -12.77 8.98
C THR A 63 0.82 -11.70 9.02
N ASP A 64 0.92 -10.94 7.95
CA ASP A 64 1.79 -9.76 7.81
C ASP A 64 1.65 -8.79 8.98
N ARG A 65 0.46 -8.63 9.57
CA ARG A 65 0.24 -7.75 10.73
C ARG A 65 0.66 -8.38 12.06
N GLU A 66 0.50 -9.68 12.21
CA GLU A 66 0.80 -10.40 13.44
C GLU A 66 2.30 -10.64 13.62
N ASN A 67 3.04 -10.80 12.52
CA ASN A 67 4.47 -11.05 12.53
C ASN A 67 5.28 -9.74 12.67
N PRO A 68 5.91 -9.46 13.84
CA PRO A 68 6.68 -8.23 14.03
C PRO A 68 8.03 -8.25 13.31
N GLU A 69 8.51 -9.44 12.93
CA GLU A 69 9.73 -9.63 12.14
C GLU A 69 9.48 -9.43 10.63
N PHE A 70 8.23 -9.46 10.19
CA PHE A 70 7.89 -9.20 8.79
C PHE A 70 8.09 -7.73 8.45
N VAL A 71 8.99 -7.45 7.50
CA VAL A 71 9.32 -6.11 7.01
C VAL A 71 8.85 -5.99 5.56
N TYR A 72 7.95 -5.04 5.29
CA TYR A 72 7.55 -4.73 3.92
C TYR A 72 8.72 -4.11 3.17
N THR A 73 9.13 -4.72 2.05
CA THR A 73 10.09 -4.12 1.11
C THR A 73 9.34 -3.38 0.01
N LEU A 74 9.37 -2.05 0.06
CA LEU A 74 8.79 -1.14 -0.93
C LEU A 74 9.85 -0.73 -1.96
#